data_AF-A0A2V6T2H3-F1
#
_entry.id   AF-A0A2V6T2H3-F1
#
_cell.length_a   1.000
_cell.length_b   1.000
_cell.length_c   1.000
_cell.angle_alpha   90.00
_cell.angle_beta   90.00
_cell.angle_gamma   90.00
#
_symmetry.space_group_name_H-M   'P 1'
#
loop_
_entity.id
_entity.type
_entity.pdbx_description
1 polymer ?
#
loop_
_entity_poly.entity_id
_entity_poly.type
_entity_poly.pdbx_seq_one_letter_code
_entity_poly.pdbx_strand_id
1 'polypeptide(L)'
;MRRTARLGATLTTLAILTTAGSAVAQAPKKALVVALNQDPDILDPTLSQSYVGRIVFASMCEKLYDIDETLTVYPQLAAELPRLADGGKTVTIKLRTGIKFNDGTPMDAAAVKFSLDRHREMKGSNRRSELNSVNDVEVVDPATVRLRLKSPFAPLVAILADRAGMPVSPAQAKKLDDKFGTQPICVGPWTFKERVPQD
;
A
#
# COMPACT_ATOMS: atom_id res chain seq x y z
N MET A 1 -35.86 -65.60 63.90
CA MET A 1 -37.01 -64.99 63.20
C MET A 1 -36.43 -64.13 62.07
N ARG A 2 -36.52 -64.57 60.80
CA ARG A 2 -37.42 -64.04 59.73
C ARG A 2 -37.42 -62.48 59.71
N ARG A 3 -37.16 -61.76 58.62
CA ARG A 3 -37.15 -62.03 57.18
C ARG A 3 -36.68 -60.75 56.44
N THR A 4 -36.27 -60.90 55.16
CA THR A 4 -36.41 -59.94 54.01
C THR A 4 -35.60 -58.62 54.02
N ALA A 5 -35.05 -58.08 52.91
CA ALA A 5 -35.12 -58.36 51.47
C ALA A 5 -33.87 -57.84 50.73
N ARG A 6 -33.67 -58.35 49.51
CA ARG A 6 -32.61 -58.03 48.52
C ARG A 6 -32.98 -56.80 47.67
N LEU A 7 -31.96 -56.12 47.13
CA LEU A 7 -31.82 -55.55 45.76
C LEU A 7 -30.43 -54.84 45.76
N GLY A 8 -29.45 -55.06 44.89
CA GLY A 8 -29.42 -55.53 43.51
C GLY A 8 -28.98 -54.36 42.60
N ALA A 9 -27.68 -54.16 42.38
CA ALA A 9 -27.17 -53.25 41.34
C ALA A 9 -25.75 -53.64 40.91
N THR A 10 -25.66 -54.39 39.82
CA THR A 10 -24.45 -54.69 39.05
C THR A 10 -24.12 -53.47 38.18
N LEU A 11 -22.93 -52.90 38.34
CA LEU A 11 -22.45 -51.77 37.54
C LEU A 11 -21.55 -52.31 36.41
N THR A 12 -22.07 -52.31 35.18
CA THR A 12 -21.32 -52.64 33.96
C THR A 12 -20.70 -51.36 33.41
N THR A 13 -19.40 -51.16 33.58
CA THR A 13 -18.70 -49.96 33.09
C THR A 13 -18.34 -50.15 31.61
N LEU A 14 -19.02 -49.39 30.74
CA LEU A 14 -18.79 -49.35 29.30
C LEU A 14 -17.60 -48.41 28.99
N ALA A 15 -16.54 -48.95 28.40
CA ALA A 15 -15.38 -48.18 27.95
C ALA A 15 -15.75 -47.37 26.68
N ILE A 16 -15.81 -46.05 26.81
CA ILE A 16 -15.98 -45.13 25.67
C ILE A 16 -14.59 -44.74 25.17
N LEU A 17 -14.26 -45.22 23.97
CA LEU A 17 -13.06 -44.83 23.23
C LEU A 17 -13.31 -43.43 22.62
N THR A 18 -12.85 -42.37 23.28
CA THR A 18 -12.88 -41.02 22.73
C THR A 18 -11.70 -40.83 21.79
N THR A 19 -11.97 -40.87 20.48
CA THR A 19 -11.03 -40.38 19.45
C THR A 19 -10.85 -38.89 19.63
N ALA A 20 -9.76 -38.48 20.27
CA ALA A 20 -9.33 -37.09 20.36
C ALA A 20 -8.97 -36.61 18.94
N GLY A 21 -9.93 -35.96 18.28
CA GLY A 21 -9.65 -35.16 17.10
C GLY A 21 -8.77 -33.99 17.52
N SER A 22 -7.53 -33.97 17.05
CA SER A 22 -6.62 -32.84 17.21
C SER A 22 -7.25 -31.60 16.58
N ALA A 23 -7.90 -30.77 17.40
CA ALA A 23 -8.25 -29.42 17.02
C ALA A 23 -6.93 -28.66 16.82
N VAL A 24 -6.54 -28.45 15.55
CA VAL A 24 -5.44 -27.55 15.22
C VAL A 24 -5.92 -26.15 15.59
N ALA A 25 -5.50 -25.67 16.76
CA ALA A 25 -5.73 -24.30 17.17
C ALA A 25 -5.15 -23.37 16.09
N GLN A 26 -6.02 -22.65 15.38
CA GLN A 26 -5.59 -21.55 14.52
C GLN A 26 -4.87 -20.55 15.40
N ALA A 27 -3.57 -20.36 15.16
CA ALA A 27 -2.79 -19.32 15.84
C ALA A 27 -3.54 -17.98 15.70
N PRO A 28 -3.66 -17.19 16.78
CA PRO A 28 -4.35 -15.91 16.70
C PRO A 28 -3.69 -15.05 15.62
N LYS A 29 -4.50 -14.44 14.75
CA LYS A 29 -4.00 -13.45 13.79
C LYS A 29 -3.22 -12.40 14.59
N LYS A 30 -1.92 -12.28 14.34
CA LYS A 30 -1.08 -11.25 14.96
C LYS A 30 -1.54 -9.89 14.39
N ALA A 31 -2.51 -9.26 15.06
CA ALA A 31 -2.98 -7.93 14.71
C ALA A 31 -2.09 -6.90 15.40
N LEU A 32 -1.54 -5.97 14.61
CA LEU A 32 -0.89 -4.78 15.14
C LEU A 32 -1.96 -3.67 15.25
N VAL A 33 -2.16 -3.15 16.45
CA VAL A 33 -3.04 -2.01 16.71
C VAL A 33 -2.18 -0.78 16.91
N VAL A 34 -2.39 0.24 16.08
CA VAL A 34 -1.68 1.52 16.15
C VAL A 34 -2.71 2.61 16.44
N ALA A 35 -2.55 3.30 17.57
CA ALA A 35 -3.36 4.47 17.89
C ALA A 35 -2.81 5.70 17.16
N LEU A 36 -3.69 6.43 16.47
CA LEU A 36 -3.37 7.69 15.80
C LEU A 36 -3.96 8.85 16.60
N ASN A 37 -3.36 10.04 16.54
CA ASN A 37 -3.80 11.20 17.33
C ASN A 37 -5.01 11.95 16.72
N GLN A 38 -5.40 11.61 15.49
CA GLN A 38 -6.59 12.12 14.79
C GLN A 38 -6.93 11.18 13.62
N ASP A 39 -8.11 11.35 13.03
CA ASP A 39 -8.50 10.65 11.81
C ASP A 39 -7.66 11.10 10.61
N PRO A 40 -7.24 10.19 9.71
CA PRO A 40 -6.64 10.59 8.44
C PRO A 40 -7.68 11.34 7.59
N ASP A 41 -7.23 12.22 6.70
CA ASP A 41 -8.07 12.88 5.71
C ASP A 41 -8.48 11.92 4.58
N ILE A 42 -8.42 12.34 3.32
CA ILE A 42 -8.71 11.44 2.19
C ILE A 42 -7.57 10.42 2.00
N LEU A 43 -7.88 9.13 1.90
CA LEU A 43 -6.90 8.07 1.65
C LEU A 43 -6.56 7.94 0.16
N ASP A 44 -6.26 9.06 -0.49
CA ASP A 44 -5.80 9.12 -1.88
C ASP A 44 -4.45 9.86 -1.92
N PRO A 45 -3.33 9.25 -2.36
CA PRO A 45 -2.03 9.91 -2.40
C PRO A 45 -2.01 11.23 -3.20
N THR A 46 -2.89 11.39 -4.19
CA THR A 46 -3.04 12.62 -4.98
C THR A 46 -3.71 13.74 -4.19
N LEU A 47 -4.72 13.41 -3.37
CA LEU A 47 -5.58 14.39 -2.69
C LEU A 47 -5.25 14.57 -1.20
N SER A 48 -4.57 13.63 -0.56
CA SER A 48 -4.23 13.71 0.87
C SER A 48 -3.26 14.84 1.16
N GLN A 49 -3.44 15.48 2.31
CA GLN A 49 -2.57 16.53 2.85
C GLN A 49 -2.13 16.24 4.29
N SER A 50 -2.92 15.46 5.05
CA SER A 50 -2.66 15.23 6.47
C SER A 50 -1.33 14.50 6.72
N TYR A 51 -0.71 14.81 7.86
CA TYR A 51 0.46 14.08 8.35
C TYR A 51 0.08 12.65 8.75
N VAL A 52 -1.05 12.48 9.43
CA VAL A 52 -1.53 11.16 9.87
C VAL A 52 -1.86 10.24 8.69
N GLY A 53 -2.37 10.78 7.59
CA GLY A 53 -2.52 10.04 6.34
C GLY A 53 -1.21 9.44 5.84
N ARG A 54 -0.06 10.12 6.03
CA ARG A 54 1.27 9.57 5.66
C ARG A 54 1.62 8.33 6.47
N ILE A 55 1.25 8.28 7.75
CA ILE A 55 1.49 7.12 8.62
C ILE A 55 0.71 5.91 8.09
N VAL A 56 -0.55 6.13 7.69
CA VAL A 56 -1.39 5.09 7.08
C VAL A 56 -0.80 4.63 5.74
N PHE A 57 -0.45 5.56 4.85
CA PHE A 57 0.15 5.23 3.56
C PHE A 57 1.48 4.49 3.69
N ALA A 58 2.33 4.82 4.67
CA ALA A 58 3.60 4.12 4.89
C ALA A 58 3.42 2.61 5.13
N SER A 59 2.24 2.19 5.58
CA SER A 59 1.92 0.77 5.74
C SER A 59 1.42 0.13 4.44
N MET A 60 0.74 0.86 3.56
CA MET A 60 -0.01 0.26 2.45
C MET A 60 0.43 0.70 1.04
N CYS A 61 1.25 1.75 0.92
CA CYS A 61 1.69 2.33 -0.34
C CYS A 61 3.22 2.52 -0.34
N GLU A 62 3.89 1.77 -1.20
CA GLU A 62 5.28 1.97 -1.58
C GLU A 62 5.40 3.13 -2.59
N LYS A 63 6.60 3.68 -2.67
CA LYS A 63 6.97 4.88 -3.41
C LYS A 63 8.09 4.54 -4.40
N LEU A 64 8.33 5.37 -5.41
CA LEU A 64 9.46 5.19 -6.33
C LEU A 64 10.79 5.17 -5.58
N TYR A 65 10.97 6.10 -4.64
CA TYR A 65 12.10 6.18 -3.74
C TYR A 65 11.62 6.23 -2.30
N ASP A 66 12.51 6.02 -1.35
CA ASP A 66 12.24 6.27 0.06
C ASP A 66 13.45 6.92 0.73
N ILE A 67 13.27 7.35 1.97
CA ILE A 67 14.31 8.02 2.77
C ILE A 67 14.59 7.15 4.00
N ASP A 68 15.87 6.88 4.25
CA ASP A 68 16.29 6.12 5.42
C ASP A 68 16.45 7.00 6.68
N GLU A 69 16.84 6.37 7.78
CA GLU A 69 17.05 7.00 9.08
C GLU A 69 18.14 8.08 9.07
N THR A 70 19.04 8.04 8.07
CA THR A 70 20.13 9.00 7.86
C THR A 70 19.75 10.15 6.94
N LEU A 71 18.47 10.21 6.51
CA LEU A 71 17.95 11.14 5.52
C LEU A 71 18.52 10.92 4.11
N THR A 72 19.00 9.71 3.82
CA THR A 72 19.51 9.34 2.49
C THR A 72 18.39 8.74 1.65
N VAL A 73 18.25 9.23 0.42
CA VAL A 73 17.27 8.71 -0.54
C VAL A 73 17.78 7.39 -1.14
N TYR A 74 16.94 6.36 -1.15
CA TYR A 74 17.24 5.07 -1.76
C TYR A 74 16.09 4.55 -2.65
N PRO A 75 16.36 3.62 -3.59
CA PRO A 75 15.33 3.06 -4.48
C PRO A 75 14.40 2.09 -3.75
N GLN A 76 13.08 2.33 -3.82
CA GLN A 76 12.05 1.42 -3.32
C GLN A 76 11.37 0.69 -4.48
N LEU A 77 10.42 1.31 -5.19
CA LEU A 77 9.84 0.74 -6.42
C LEU A 77 10.71 0.99 -7.66
N ALA A 78 11.54 2.04 -7.64
CA ALA A 78 12.62 2.20 -8.59
C ALA A 78 13.69 1.11 -8.35
N ALA A 79 14.34 0.67 -9.44
CA ALA A 79 15.41 -0.31 -9.38
C ALA A 79 16.75 0.30 -8.94
N GLU A 80 16.95 1.58 -9.22
CA GLU A 80 18.18 2.35 -8.96
C GLU A 80 17.85 3.84 -8.80
N LEU A 81 18.81 4.64 -8.32
CA LEU A 81 18.70 6.09 -8.34
C LEU A 81 18.58 6.60 -9.78
N PRO A 82 17.86 7.72 -10.02
CA PRO A 82 17.56 8.12 -11.38
C PRO A 82 18.81 8.62 -12.11
N ARG A 83 18.88 8.34 -13.41
CA ARG A 83 19.91 8.92 -14.27
C ARG A 83 19.48 10.29 -14.76
N LEU A 84 20.31 11.30 -14.50
CA LEU A 84 20.13 12.66 -15.02
C LEU A 84 20.89 12.86 -16.33
N ALA A 85 20.27 13.55 -17.28
CA ALA A 85 20.86 13.95 -18.56
C ALA A 85 20.39 15.37 -18.94
N ASP A 86 20.91 15.92 -20.03
CA ASP A 86 20.51 17.21 -20.61
C ASP A 86 20.59 18.37 -19.60
N GLY A 87 21.69 18.42 -18.85
CA GLY A 87 21.88 19.41 -17.78
C GLY A 87 20.91 19.26 -16.61
N GLY A 88 20.35 18.07 -16.39
CA GLY A 88 19.37 17.78 -15.33
C GLY A 88 17.91 17.98 -15.76
N LYS A 89 17.64 18.23 -17.05
CA LYS A 89 16.28 18.35 -17.58
C LYS A 89 15.64 17.01 -17.98
N THR A 90 16.44 15.95 -18.05
CA THR A 90 15.95 14.60 -18.36
C THR A 90 16.26 13.67 -17.20
N VAL A 91 15.24 13.04 -16.63
CA VAL A 91 15.33 12.14 -15.48
C VAL A 91 14.81 10.77 -15.92
N THR A 92 15.70 9.77 -15.99
CA THR A 92 15.30 8.40 -16.33
C THR A 92 15.19 7.57 -15.07
N ILE A 93 14.04 6.94 -14.87
CA ILE A 93 13.72 6.08 -13.72
C ILE A 93 13.51 4.67 -14.25
N LYS A 94 14.36 3.73 -13.83
CA LYS A 94 14.13 2.30 -14.04
C LYS A 94 13.30 1.75 -12.88
N LEU A 95 12.35 0.89 -13.19
CA LEU A 95 11.41 0.28 -12.24
C LEU A 95 11.83 -1.16 -11.94
N ARG A 96 11.54 -1.63 -10.73
CA ARG A 96 11.58 -3.06 -10.43
C ARG A 96 10.50 -3.78 -11.25
N THR A 97 10.81 -4.97 -11.74
CA THR A 97 9.90 -5.77 -12.57
C THR A 97 9.15 -6.80 -11.73
N GLY A 98 8.01 -7.27 -12.25
CA GLY A 98 7.19 -8.30 -11.58
C GLY A 98 6.36 -7.78 -10.39
N ILE A 99 6.43 -6.49 -10.09
CA ILE A 99 5.64 -5.85 -9.04
C ILE A 99 4.19 -5.73 -9.48
N LYS A 100 3.27 -5.91 -8.53
CA LYS A 100 1.83 -5.79 -8.73
C LYS A 100 1.23 -4.85 -7.69
N PHE A 101 0.17 -4.17 -8.09
CA PHE A 101 -0.76 -3.54 -7.15
C PHE A 101 -1.49 -4.60 -6.34
N ASN A 102 -2.12 -4.19 -5.23
CA ASN A 102 -2.84 -5.11 -4.35
C ASN A 102 -4.12 -5.69 -5.00
N ASP A 103 -4.55 -5.17 -6.15
CA ASP A 103 -5.60 -5.76 -7.00
C ASP A 103 -5.08 -6.79 -8.03
N GLY A 104 -3.77 -7.05 -8.04
CA GLY A 104 -3.11 -8.00 -8.93
C GLY A 104 -2.71 -7.45 -10.30
N THR A 105 -3.05 -6.21 -10.63
CA THR A 105 -2.61 -5.56 -11.87
C THR A 105 -1.11 -5.22 -11.81
N PRO A 106 -0.39 -5.24 -12.95
CA PRO A 106 1.05 -4.96 -12.95
C PRO A 106 1.34 -3.49 -12.63
N MET A 107 2.42 -3.25 -11.87
CA MET A 107 3.03 -1.93 -11.73
C MET A 107 4.17 -1.81 -12.73
N ASP A 108 3.84 -1.32 -13.92
CA ASP A 108 4.77 -1.07 -15.02
C ASP A 108 4.94 0.43 -15.29
N ALA A 109 5.74 0.79 -16.29
CA ALA A 109 5.99 2.17 -16.67
C ALA A 109 4.72 2.92 -17.07
N ALA A 110 3.73 2.25 -17.65
CA ALA A 110 2.45 2.87 -18.02
C ALA A 110 1.62 3.21 -16.77
N ALA A 111 1.61 2.33 -15.76
CA ALA A 111 0.96 2.59 -14.48
C ALA A 111 1.63 3.73 -13.68
N VAL A 112 2.97 3.79 -13.70
CA VAL A 112 3.71 4.91 -13.10
C VAL A 112 3.43 6.21 -13.83
N LYS A 113 3.42 6.21 -15.17
CA LYS A 113 3.02 7.36 -15.97
C LYS A 113 1.61 7.84 -15.60
N PHE A 114 0.64 6.93 -15.58
CA PHE A 114 -0.74 7.24 -15.19
C PHE A 114 -0.79 7.92 -13.81
N SER A 115 -0.04 7.41 -12.84
CA SER A 115 -0.02 7.95 -11.48
C SER A 115 0.59 9.36 -11.44
N LEU A 116 1.73 9.57 -12.09
CA LEU A 116 2.40 10.88 -12.14
C LEU A 116 1.55 11.91 -12.89
N ASP A 117 0.88 11.52 -13.98
CA ASP A 117 -0.03 12.41 -14.70
C ASP A 117 -1.25 12.74 -13.84
N ARG A 118 -1.86 11.75 -13.16
CA ARG A 118 -2.94 12.00 -12.20
C ARG A 118 -2.52 12.98 -11.12
N HIS A 119 -1.32 12.80 -10.54
CA HIS A 119 -0.76 13.72 -9.54
C HIS A 119 -0.57 15.14 -10.08
N ARG A 120 -0.20 15.31 -11.35
CA ARG A 120 0.00 16.62 -11.99
C ARG A 120 -1.31 17.28 -12.41
N GLU A 121 -2.27 16.52 -12.90
CA GLU A 121 -3.37 17.02 -13.71
C GLU A 121 -4.71 17.00 -12.98
N MET A 122 -4.95 16.05 -12.08
CA MET A 122 -6.25 15.90 -11.40
C MET A 122 -6.64 17.16 -10.61
N LYS A 123 -7.86 17.67 -10.83
CA LYS A 123 -8.39 18.83 -10.10
C LYS A 123 -8.33 18.58 -8.59
N GLY A 124 -7.84 19.56 -7.82
CA GLY A 124 -7.66 19.42 -6.38
C GLY A 124 -6.43 18.63 -5.94
N SER A 125 -5.59 18.12 -6.87
CA SER A 125 -4.34 17.45 -6.51
C SER A 125 -3.44 18.36 -5.66
N ASN A 126 -3.07 17.84 -4.49
CA ASN A 126 -2.09 18.46 -3.58
C ASN A 126 -0.65 18.17 -4.01
N ARG A 127 -0.44 17.34 -5.03
CA ARG A 127 0.88 16.99 -5.60
C ARG A 127 1.27 17.89 -6.78
N ARG A 128 0.32 18.66 -7.33
CA ARG A 128 0.54 19.45 -8.56
C ARG A 128 1.71 20.43 -8.43
N SER A 129 1.81 21.14 -7.31
CA SER A 129 2.90 22.10 -7.08
C SER A 129 4.25 21.40 -6.93
N GLU A 130 4.28 20.24 -6.25
CA GLU A 130 5.47 19.41 -6.06
C GLU A 130 6.04 18.92 -7.41
N LEU A 131 5.16 18.60 -8.36
CA LEU A 131 5.53 18.09 -9.69
C LEU A 131 5.52 19.15 -10.80
N ASN A 132 5.42 20.44 -10.48
CA ASN A 132 5.28 21.50 -11.48
C ASN A 132 6.50 21.63 -12.42
N SER A 133 7.69 21.19 -11.97
CA SER A 133 8.89 21.15 -12.82
C SER A 133 8.81 20.09 -13.91
N VAL A 134 7.97 19.05 -13.75
CA VAL A 134 7.77 17.99 -14.74
C VAL A 134 6.88 18.51 -15.88
N ASN A 135 7.46 18.60 -17.07
CA ASN A 135 6.77 18.94 -18.30
C ASN A 135 6.03 17.75 -18.90
N ASP A 136 6.70 16.60 -18.99
CA ASP A 136 6.16 15.39 -19.60
C ASP A 136 6.69 14.11 -18.91
N VAL A 137 5.92 13.04 -19.04
CA VAL A 137 6.23 11.70 -18.54
C VAL A 137 6.11 10.71 -19.70
N GLU A 138 7.24 10.19 -20.15
CA GLU A 138 7.35 9.27 -21.28
C GLU A 138 7.50 7.82 -20.76
N VAL A 139 6.81 6.88 -21.41
CA VAL A 139 7.10 5.44 -21.29
C VAL A 139 8.16 5.09 -22.33
N VAL A 140 9.35 4.72 -21.88
CA VAL A 140 10.46 4.35 -22.78
C VAL A 140 10.35 2.88 -23.15
N ASP A 141 10.06 2.04 -22.15
CA ASP A 141 9.82 0.61 -22.26
C ASP A 141 8.99 0.18 -21.03
N PRO A 142 8.54 -1.08 -20.91
CA PRO A 142 7.67 -1.51 -19.80
C PRO A 142 8.24 -1.28 -18.39
N ALA A 143 9.55 -1.14 -18.23
CA ALA A 143 10.21 -0.95 -16.93
C ALA A 143 10.96 0.38 -16.81
N THR A 144 10.77 1.31 -17.76
CA THR A 144 11.50 2.59 -17.77
C THR A 144 10.58 3.76 -18.06
N VAL A 145 10.56 4.71 -17.13
CA VAL A 145 9.88 6.01 -17.28
C VAL A 145 10.91 7.11 -17.45
N ARG A 146 10.65 8.07 -18.33
CA ARG A 146 11.48 9.27 -18.49
C ARG A 146 10.67 10.52 -18.22
N LEU A 147 11.15 11.34 -17.29
CA LEU A 147 10.56 12.65 -17.00
C LEU A 147 11.34 13.72 -17.76
N ARG A 148 10.62 14.56 -18.49
CA ARG A 148 11.14 15.79 -19.10
C ARG A 148 10.81 16.95 -18.18
N LEU A 149 11.80 17.70 -17.75
CA LEU A 149 11.61 18.84 -16.85
C LEU A 149 11.67 20.15 -17.63
N LYS A 150 10.90 21.14 -17.18
CA LYS A 150 10.93 22.53 -17.70
C LYS A 150 12.28 23.18 -17.42
N SER A 151 12.86 22.88 -16.27
CA SER A 151 14.19 23.31 -15.81
C SER A 151 14.79 22.24 -14.91
N PRO A 152 16.12 22.22 -14.69
CA PRO A 152 16.72 21.35 -13.69
C PRO A 152 16.09 21.59 -12.31
N PHE A 153 15.82 20.52 -11.57
CA PHE A 153 15.13 20.63 -10.28
C PHE A 153 15.64 19.56 -9.31
N ALA A 154 16.61 19.96 -8.46
CA ALA A 154 17.27 19.07 -7.51
C ALA A 154 16.30 18.35 -6.53
N PRO A 155 15.23 18.99 -6.01
CA PRO A 155 14.33 18.34 -5.04
C PRO A 155 13.48 17.19 -5.61
N LEU A 156 13.44 16.96 -6.93
CA LEU A 156 12.50 16.03 -7.55
C LEU A 156 12.56 14.61 -6.96
N VAL A 157 13.77 14.08 -6.72
CA VAL A 157 13.91 12.70 -6.23
C VAL A 157 13.35 12.56 -4.80
N ALA A 158 13.57 13.57 -3.95
CA ALA A 158 13.00 13.60 -2.60
C ALA A 158 11.47 13.74 -2.62
N ILE A 159 10.91 14.48 -3.58
CA ILE A 159 9.47 14.56 -3.79
C ILE A 159 8.89 13.21 -4.21
N LEU A 160 9.58 12.50 -5.10
CA LEU A 160 9.24 11.12 -5.48
C LEU A 160 9.53 10.09 -4.39
N ALA A 161 10.10 10.53 -3.26
CA ALA A 161 10.23 9.75 -2.03
C ALA A 161 9.09 10.00 -1.03
N ASP A 162 8.04 10.73 -1.44
CA ASP A 162 6.81 10.91 -0.67
C ASP A 162 5.57 10.57 -1.54
N ARG A 163 4.38 11.06 -1.19
CA ARG A 163 3.11 10.76 -1.85
C ARG A 163 3.12 10.97 -3.37
N ALA A 164 3.89 11.95 -3.89
CA ALA A 164 4.01 12.17 -5.34
C ALA A 164 4.67 10.98 -6.07
N GLY A 165 5.46 10.18 -5.36
CA GLY A 165 6.08 8.97 -5.87
C GLY A 165 5.29 7.69 -5.61
N MET A 166 4.10 7.75 -4.99
CA MET A 166 3.25 6.57 -4.79
C MET A 166 2.44 6.27 -6.05
N PRO A 167 2.67 5.13 -6.73
CA PRO A 167 1.80 4.69 -7.81
C PRO A 167 0.43 4.30 -7.26
N VAL A 168 -0.62 4.68 -7.96
CA VAL A 168 -2.00 4.26 -7.68
C VAL A 168 -2.47 3.31 -8.78
N SER A 169 -3.23 2.28 -8.43
CA SER A 169 -3.75 1.33 -9.44
C SER A 169 -4.57 2.09 -10.49
N PRO A 170 -4.21 2.04 -11.79
CA PRO A 170 -5.00 2.68 -12.83
C PRO A 170 -6.40 2.07 -12.95
N ALA A 171 -6.54 0.76 -12.70
CA ALA A 171 -7.83 0.09 -12.76
C ALA A 171 -8.78 0.63 -11.70
N GLN A 172 -8.31 0.71 -10.45
CA GLN A 172 -9.11 1.23 -9.34
C GLN A 172 -9.36 2.74 -9.44
N ALA A 173 -8.35 3.51 -9.84
CA ALA A 173 -8.49 4.95 -10.03
C ALA A 173 -9.50 5.30 -11.12
N LYS A 174 -9.55 4.56 -12.24
CA LYS A 174 -10.58 4.76 -13.27
C LYS A 174 -11.97 4.34 -12.81
N LYS A 175 -12.07 3.28 -12.00
CA LYS A 175 -13.34 2.78 -11.47
C LYS A 175 -13.99 3.76 -10.49
N LEU A 176 -13.19 4.39 -9.62
CA LEU A 176 -13.70 5.22 -8.52
C LEU A 176 -13.51 6.72 -8.75
N ASP A 177 -12.66 7.13 -9.67
CA ASP A 177 -12.36 8.52 -10.00
C ASP A 177 -12.00 9.37 -8.77
N ASP A 178 -12.84 10.35 -8.41
CA ASP A 178 -12.69 11.21 -7.23
C ASP A 178 -12.95 10.48 -5.90
N LYS A 179 -13.58 9.30 -5.95
CA LYS A 179 -13.84 8.43 -4.80
C LYS A 179 -12.76 7.38 -4.56
N PHE A 180 -11.62 7.45 -5.25
CA PHE A 180 -10.51 6.49 -5.07
C PHE A 180 -10.14 6.31 -3.59
N GLY A 181 -10.12 7.39 -2.81
CA GLY A 181 -9.82 7.35 -1.38
C GLY A 181 -10.79 6.57 -0.49
N THR A 182 -11.93 6.09 -1.03
CA THR A 182 -12.85 5.20 -0.31
C THR A 182 -12.42 3.73 -0.34
N GLN A 183 -11.68 3.32 -1.38
CA GLN A 183 -11.12 1.98 -1.53
C GLN A 183 -9.77 2.07 -2.29
N PRO A 184 -8.75 2.68 -1.67
CA PRO A 184 -7.47 2.92 -2.33
C PRO A 184 -6.71 1.62 -2.58
N ILE A 185 -6.10 1.51 -3.76
CA ILE A 185 -5.22 0.41 -4.14
C ILE A 185 -3.87 0.98 -4.57
N CYS A 186 -2.85 0.62 -3.80
CA CYS A 186 -1.44 0.92 -4.04
C CYS A 186 -0.65 -0.39 -4.27
N VAL A 187 0.66 -0.27 -4.41
CA VAL A 187 1.60 -1.37 -4.16
C VAL A 187 1.99 -1.33 -2.70
N GLY A 188 1.88 -2.43 -1.96
CA GLY A 188 2.41 -2.50 -0.60
C GLY A 188 2.04 -3.77 0.15
N PRO A 189 2.67 -4.03 1.30
CA PRO A 189 2.50 -5.28 2.05
C PRO A 189 1.11 -5.43 2.68
N TRP A 190 0.39 -4.32 2.88
CA TRP A 190 -0.95 -4.30 3.47
C TRP A 190 -1.99 -3.77 2.49
N THR A 191 -3.13 -4.45 2.37
CA THR A 191 -4.27 -4.01 1.56
C THR A 191 -5.29 -3.29 2.44
N PHE A 192 -5.83 -2.17 1.94
CA PHE A 192 -6.96 -1.51 2.59
C PHE A 192 -8.15 -2.47 2.69
N LYS A 193 -8.69 -2.62 3.91
CA LYS A 193 -9.87 -3.45 4.17
C LYS A 193 -11.11 -2.59 4.35
N GLU A 194 -11.06 -1.68 5.31
CA GLU A 194 -12.17 -0.81 5.66
C GLU A 194 -11.67 0.43 6.40
N ARG A 195 -12.48 1.48 6.39
CA ARG A 195 -12.34 2.65 7.25
C ARG A 195 -13.68 2.86 7.94
N VAL A 196 -13.64 2.98 9.26
CA VAL A 196 -14.76 3.42 10.09
C VAL A 196 -14.38 4.81 10.60
N PRO A 197 -14.96 5.90 10.06
CA PRO A 197 -14.65 7.26 10.52
C PRO A 197 -15.01 7.44 12.00
N GLN A 198 -14.24 8.25 12.71
CA GLN A 198 -14.67 8.76 14.02
C GLN A 198 -15.67 9.91 13.78
N ASP A 199 -16.85 9.81 14.38
CA ASP A 199 -17.88 10.86 14.39
C ASP A 199 -17.43 12.08 15.22
#